data_AF-A0A9D8UVX1-F1
#
_entry.id   AF-A0A9D8UVX1-F1
#
_cell.length_a   1.000
_cell.length_b   1.000
_cell.length_c   1.000
_cell.angle_alpha   90.00
_cell.angle_beta   90.00
_cell.angle_gamma   90.00
#
_symmetry.space_group_name_H-M   'P 1'
#
loop_
_entity.id
_entity.type
_entity.pdbx_description
1 polymer ?
#
loop_
_entity_poly.entity_id
_entity_poly.type
_entity_poly.pdbx_seq_one_letter_code
_entity_poly.pdbx_strand_id
1 'polypeptide(L)'
;MVPFLRAVLVRLAGAACLPLIASAALIAVPDKARADFRVCNATQTLVGVSIGYRASTGWITEGWWHVDASTCKTLIEGPLASRYYYLYAEDAERGGRWEGAISMCVAEREFKIAGVNDCFARGFQRAGFQEYDTGEQTSWMVQLTDGPDAAGSAGLTGTGTE
;
A
#
# COMPACT_ATOMS: atom_id res chain seq x y z
N MET A 1 -13.91 -17.00 20.09
CA MET A 1 -14.48 -17.99 21.02
C MET A 1 -15.90 -18.28 20.56
N VAL A 2 -16.17 -19.52 20.16
CA VAL A 2 -17.34 -19.98 19.39
C VAL A 2 -18.58 -20.13 20.28
N PRO A 3 -19.78 -19.68 19.86
CA PRO A 3 -21.03 -20.30 20.28
C PRO A 3 -21.72 -20.91 19.05
N PHE A 4 -21.56 -22.21 18.83
CA PHE A 4 -22.51 -23.24 19.22
C PHE A 4 -23.87 -23.10 18.52
N LEU A 5 -23.97 -23.88 17.44
CA LEU A 5 -25.17 -24.24 16.69
C LEU A 5 -26.25 -24.75 17.65
N ARG A 6 -27.40 -24.07 17.73
CA ARG A 6 -28.64 -24.65 18.26
C ARG A 6 -29.59 -24.93 17.11
N ALA A 7 -29.91 -26.21 16.97
CA ALA A 7 -30.82 -26.77 15.98
C ALA A 7 -32.21 -26.13 16.08
N VAL A 8 -32.73 -25.72 14.91
CA VAL A 8 -34.10 -25.23 14.75
C VAL A 8 -35.03 -26.43 14.63
N LEU A 9 -35.92 -26.61 15.61
CA LEU A 9 -37.07 -27.50 15.49
C LEU A 9 -38.26 -26.64 15.04
N VAL A 10 -38.56 -26.70 13.74
CA VAL A 10 -39.77 -26.11 13.16
C VAL A 10 -40.95 -27.02 13.50
N ARG A 11 -41.96 -26.49 14.20
CA ARG A 11 -43.31 -27.07 14.20
C ARG A 11 -44.25 -26.14 13.44
N LEU A 12 -44.79 -26.67 12.34
CA LEU A 12 -45.82 -26.08 11.50
C LEU A 12 -47.19 -26.22 12.18
N ALA A 13 -47.98 -25.14 12.18
CA ALA A 13 -49.39 -25.09 11.74
C ALA A 13 -50.10 -23.87 12.35
N GLY A 14 -50.61 -22.98 11.50
CA GLY A 14 -51.45 -21.86 11.92
C GLY A 14 -51.62 -20.86 10.79
N ALA A 15 -52.78 -20.91 10.13
CA ALA A 15 -53.15 -20.02 9.04
C ALA A 15 -53.28 -18.56 9.53
N ALA A 16 -52.49 -17.67 8.95
CA ALA A 16 -52.72 -16.22 8.98
C ALA A 16 -52.15 -15.61 7.70
N CYS A 17 -52.96 -14.85 6.97
CA CYS A 17 -52.53 -13.98 5.88
C CYS A 17 -51.55 -12.94 6.44
N LEU A 18 -50.24 -13.19 6.36
CA LEU A 18 -49.22 -12.17 6.56
C LEU A 18 -48.85 -11.56 5.21
N PRO A 19 -48.69 -10.22 5.12
CA PRO A 19 -48.26 -9.57 3.89
C PRO A 19 -46.89 -10.12 3.49
N LEU A 20 -46.73 -10.51 2.22
CA LEU A 20 -45.42 -10.77 1.64
C LEU A 20 -44.59 -9.48 1.73
N ILE A 21 -43.83 -9.33 2.80
CA ILE A 21 -42.71 -8.39 2.84
C ILE A 21 -41.67 -9.04 1.92
N ALA A 22 -41.66 -8.62 0.65
CA ALA A 22 -40.60 -8.92 -0.29
C ALA A 22 -39.33 -8.26 0.24
N SER A 23 -38.60 -8.98 1.09
CA SER A 23 -37.27 -8.57 1.54
C SER A 23 -36.34 -8.58 0.33
N ALA A 24 -36.23 -7.43 -0.33
CA ALA A 24 -35.18 -7.15 -1.29
C ALA A 24 -33.84 -7.18 -0.55
N ALA A 25 -33.25 -8.37 -0.46
CA ALA A 25 -31.89 -8.53 0.03
C ALA A 25 -30.96 -7.82 -0.96
N LEU A 26 -30.46 -6.64 -0.56
CA LEU A 26 -29.36 -5.96 -1.25
C LEU A 26 -28.13 -6.86 -1.15
N ILE A 27 -27.87 -7.61 -2.21
CA ILE A 27 -26.66 -8.42 -2.34
C ILE A 27 -25.51 -7.43 -2.56
N ALA A 28 -24.79 -7.11 -1.48
CA ALA A 28 -23.52 -6.40 -1.59
C ALA A 28 -22.55 -7.31 -2.36
N VAL A 29 -22.18 -6.92 -3.57
CA VAL A 29 -21.19 -7.64 -4.37
C VAL A 29 -19.84 -7.39 -3.69
N PRO A 30 -19.12 -8.43 -3.25
CA PRO A 30 -17.79 -8.22 -2.67
C PRO A 30 -16.89 -7.64 -3.76
N ASP A 31 -16.31 -6.47 -3.49
CA ASP A 31 -15.24 -5.93 -4.32
C ASP A 31 -14.11 -6.95 -4.31
N LYS A 32 -13.63 -7.35 -5.49
CA LYS A 32 -12.54 -8.33 -5.61
C LYS A 32 -11.39 -7.83 -4.73
N ALA A 33 -10.99 -8.62 -3.73
CA ALA A 33 -9.75 -8.35 -3.01
C ALA A 33 -8.60 -8.42 -4.03
N ARG A 34 -8.15 -7.26 -4.50
CA ARG A 34 -7.03 -7.14 -5.42
C ARG A 34 -5.75 -7.25 -4.61
N ALA A 35 -4.88 -8.13 -5.04
CA ALA A 35 -3.62 -8.42 -4.38
C ALA A 35 -2.58 -7.35 -4.77
N ASP A 36 -2.83 -6.06 -4.53
CA ASP A 36 -2.06 -4.96 -5.13
C ASP A 36 -1.11 -4.28 -4.12
N PHE A 37 -0.08 -3.57 -4.63
CA PHE A 37 0.65 -2.58 -3.83
C PHE A 37 0.01 -1.20 -4.01
N ARG A 38 -0.51 -0.64 -2.92
CA ARG A 38 -1.23 0.65 -2.94
C ARG A 38 -0.52 1.70 -2.09
N VAL A 39 -0.56 2.94 -2.55
CA VAL A 39 -0.10 4.10 -1.80
C VAL A 39 -1.26 5.07 -1.66
N CYS A 40 -1.54 5.48 -0.43
CA CYS A 40 -2.58 6.43 -0.08
C CYS A 40 -1.93 7.74 0.37
N ASN A 41 -2.16 8.81 -0.38
CA ASN A 41 -1.75 10.15 -0.02
C ASN A 41 -2.80 10.77 0.91
N ALA A 42 -2.50 10.86 2.21
CA ALA A 42 -3.35 11.54 3.20
C ALA A 42 -2.96 13.01 3.40
N THR A 43 -2.06 13.55 2.58
CA THR A 43 -1.71 14.98 2.56
C THR A 43 -2.73 15.79 1.75
N GLN A 44 -2.55 17.11 1.77
CA GLN A 44 -3.37 18.06 1.02
C GLN A 44 -2.77 18.50 -0.32
N THR A 45 -1.62 17.94 -0.70
CA THR A 45 -0.86 18.30 -1.91
C THR A 45 -0.70 17.09 -2.83
N LEU A 46 -0.29 17.34 -4.08
CA LEU A 46 0.11 16.27 -4.99
C LEU A 46 1.45 15.69 -4.54
N VAL A 47 1.52 14.37 -4.46
CA VAL A 47 2.76 13.65 -4.10
C VAL A 47 3.22 12.80 -5.28
N GLY A 48 4.48 13.00 -5.69
CA GLY A 48 5.19 12.12 -6.61
C GLY A 48 5.70 10.90 -5.85
N VAL A 49 5.48 9.71 -6.38
CA VAL A 49 5.91 8.45 -5.77
C VAL A 49 6.74 7.62 -6.75
N SER A 50 7.73 6.93 -6.22
CA SER A 50 8.63 6.00 -6.90
C SER A 50 8.76 4.73 -6.06
N ILE A 51 8.88 3.58 -6.72
CA ILE A 51 8.98 2.27 -6.08
C ILE A 51 10.17 1.48 -6.62
N GLY A 52 10.88 0.84 -5.71
CA GLY A 52 11.94 -0.11 -6.00
C GLY A 52 11.57 -1.50 -5.49
N TYR A 53 11.96 -2.54 -6.23
CA TYR A 53 11.75 -3.92 -5.83
C TYR A 53 12.73 -4.86 -6.54
N ARG A 54 12.80 -6.10 -6.07
CA ARG A 54 13.71 -7.11 -6.59
C ARG A 54 12.98 -8.05 -7.55
N ALA A 55 13.15 -7.82 -8.85
CA ALA A 55 12.66 -8.71 -9.90
C ALA A 55 13.59 -9.91 -10.11
N SER A 56 13.17 -10.87 -10.94
CA SER A 56 13.97 -12.03 -11.35
C SER A 56 15.28 -11.64 -12.05
N THR A 57 15.27 -10.50 -12.77
CA THR A 57 16.43 -9.95 -13.48
C THR A 57 17.30 -9.05 -12.61
N GLY A 58 16.95 -8.85 -11.32
CA GLY A 58 17.65 -7.98 -10.39
C GLY A 58 16.79 -6.81 -9.91
N TRP A 59 17.44 -5.76 -9.41
CA TRP A 59 16.77 -4.57 -8.91
C TRP A 59 16.08 -3.80 -10.03
N ILE A 60 14.84 -3.38 -9.79
CA ILE A 60 14.10 -2.47 -10.65
C ILE A 60 13.65 -1.29 -9.80
N THR A 61 13.76 -0.08 -10.34
CA THR A 61 13.07 1.11 -9.83
C THR A 61 12.18 1.70 -10.90
N GLU A 62 10.99 2.14 -10.52
CA GLU A 62 10.04 2.77 -11.43
C GLU A 62 9.32 3.92 -10.72
N GLY A 63 8.80 4.85 -11.51
CA GLY A 63 8.18 6.10 -11.09
C GLY A 63 7.89 6.94 -12.34
N TRP A 64 7.34 8.15 -12.29
CA TRP A 64 6.71 8.79 -11.16
C TRP A 64 5.20 8.53 -11.21
N TRP A 65 4.65 7.99 -10.13
CA TRP A 65 3.21 8.04 -9.92
C TRP A 65 2.85 9.37 -9.29
N HIS A 66 1.90 10.08 -9.88
CA HIS A 66 1.32 11.27 -9.27
C HIS A 66 0.12 10.84 -8.43
N VAL A 67 0.17 10.98 -7.11
CA VAL A 67 -0.93 10.64 -6.21
C VAL A 67 -1.58 11.92 -5.71
N ASP A 68 -2.80 12.18 -6.16
CA ASP A 68 -3.57 13.37 -5.78
C ASP A 68 -3.85 13.39 -4.27
N ALA A 69 -4.04 14.59 -3.72
CA ALA A 69 -4.35 14.81 -2.31
C ALA A 69 -5.54 13.96 -1.86
N SER A 70 -5.44 13.33 -0.68
CA SER A 70 -6.49 12.48 -0.10
C SER A 70 -6.95 11.31 -0.98
N THR A 71 -6.12 10.84 -1.93
CA THR A 71 -6.43 9.70 -2.80
C THR A 71 -5.45 8.55 -2.62
N CYS A 72 -5.80 7.36 -3.13
CA CYS A 72 -4.88 6.24 -3.22
C CYS A 72 -4.66 5.84 -4.68
N LYS A 73 -3.45 5.42 -5.03
CA LYS A 73 -3.14 4.77 -6.30
C LYS A 73 -2.51 3.40 -6.09
N THR A 74 -2.76 2.52 -7.05
CA THR A 74 -2.08 1.22 -7.16
C THR A 74 -0.81 1.42 -7.96
N LEU A 75 0.34 1.02 -7.39
CA LEU A 75 1.65 1.13 -8.02
C LEU A 75 2.06 -0.19 -8.67
N ILE A 76 1.70 -1.31 -8.04
CA ILE A 76 1.90 -2.66 -8.59
C ILE A 76 0.54 -3.35 -8.63
N GLU A 77 0.15 -3.79 -9.82
CA GLU A 77 -1.06 -4.55 -10.04
C GLU A 77 -0.81 -6.05 -9.86
N GLY A 78 -1.70 -6.71 -9.13
CA GLY A 78 -1.63 -8.15 -8.90
C GLY A 78 -0.58 -8.55 -7.86
N PRO A 79 -0.57 -9.85 -7.49
CA PRO A 79 0.04 -10.33 -6.26
C PRO A 79 1.51 -9.97 -6.16
N LEU A 80 1.89 -9.45 -4.99
CA LEU A 80 3.26 -9.07 -4.68
C LEU A 80 4.21 -10.27 -4.81
N ALA A 81 5.19 -10.14 -5.71
CA ALA A 81 6.19 -11.19 -5.98
C ALA A 81 7.40 -11.11 -5.04
N SER A 82 7.58 -9.98 -4.34
CA SER A 82 8.65 -9.73 -3.37
C SER A 82 8.09 -9.50 -1.97
N ARG A 83 8.90 -9.77 -0.95
CA ARG A 83 8.62 -9.44 0.46
C ARG A 83 8.99 -7.99 0.80
N TYR A 84 10.05 -7.47 0.19
CA TYR A 84 10.55 -6.13 0.46
C TYR A 84 10.28 -5.22 -0.74
N TYR A 85 9.64 -4.09 -0.47
CA TYR A 85 9.46 -2.99 -1.40
C TYR A 85 10.06 -1.73 -0.84
N TYR A 86 10.53 -0.87 -1.73
CA TYR A 86 11.25 0.34 -1.40
C TYR A 86 10.45 1.49 -1.97
N LEU A 87 10.09 2.49 -1.17
CA LEU A 87 9.29 3.62 -1.62
C LEU A 87 10.06 4.92 -1.44
N TYR A 88 10.05 5.77 -2.45
CA TYR A 88 10.47 7.16 -2.34
C TYR A 88 9.28 8.03 -2.74
N ALA A 89 9.01 9.08 -1.97
CA ALA A 89 7.94 10.01 -2.29
C ALA A 89 8.38 11.45 -2.04
N GLU A 90 7.83 12.39 -2.81
CA GLU A 90 8.08 13.81 -2.67
C GLU A 90 6.82 14.64 -2.89
N ASP A 91 6.64 15.66 -2.05
CA ASP A 91 5.60 16.66 -2.17
C ASP A 91 5.97 17.65 -3.28
N ALA A 92 5.11 17.78 -4.29
CA ALA A 92 5.35 18.60 -5.47
C ALA A 92 5.34 20.12 -5.21
N GLU A 93 4.77 20.57 -4.09
CA GLU A 93 4.63 21.99 -3.76
C GLU A 93 5.52 22.42 -2.59
N ARG A 94 5.55 21.62 -1.51
CA ARG A 94 6.22 21.97 -0.26
C ARG A 94 7.65 21.46 -0.19
N GLY A 95 8.04 20.57 -1.09
CA GLY A 95 9.37 19.95 -1.12
C GLY A 95 9.65 19.00 0.05
N GLY A 96 8.62 18.56 0.78
CA GLY A 96 8.74 17.49 1.76
C GLY A 96 9.03 16.15 1.08
N ARG A 97 9.86 15.30 1.69
CA ARG A 97 10.25 14.01 1.13
C ARG A 97 10.15 12.91 2.15
N TRP A 98 9.70 11.74 1.71
CA TRP A 98 9.77 10.51 2.49
C TRP A 98 11.04 9.80 2.05
N GLU A 99 12.17 10.23 2.62
CA GLU A 99 13.48 9.63 2.38
C GLU A 99 13.72 8.46 3.34
N GLY A 100 14.35 7.40 2.82
CA GLY A 100 14.85 6.30 3.63
C GLY A 100 16.33 6.01 3.36
N ALA A 101 16.88 5.03 4.08
CA ALA A 101 18.31 4.73 4.06
C ALA A 101 18.81 4.10 2.74
N ILE A 102 17.92 3.59 1.89
CA ILE A 102 18.30 2.75 0.75
C ILE A 102 18.41 3.61 -0.51
N SER A 103 19.64 3.92 -0.92
CA SER A 103 19.87 4.71 -2.13
C SER A 103 19.60 3.90 -3.41
N MET A 104 18.67 4.39 -4.25
CA MET A 104 18.41 3.82 -5.58
C MET A 104 18.34 4.90 -6.66
N CYS A 105 18.27 4.48 -7.93
CA CYS A 105 18.25 5.40 -9.07
C CYS A 105 16.82 5.91 -9.37
N VAL A 106 16.70 7.21 -9.64
CA VAL A 106 15.48 7.87 -10.11
C VAL A 106 15.79 8.77 -11.31
N ALA A 107 14.77 9.11 -12.11
CA ALA A 107 14.87 10.04 -13.22
C ALA A 107 13.87 11.20 -13.07
N GLU A 108 14.06 12.29 -13.81
CA GLU A 108 13.22 13.49 -13.72
C GLU A 108 11.79 13.30 -14.26
N ARG A 109 11.61 12.36 -15.19
CA ARG A 109 10.32 12.03 -15.83
C ARG A 109 9.94 10.60 -15.51
N GLU A 110 8.73 10.16 -15.89
CA GLU A 110 8.33 8.76 -15.80
C GLU A 110 9.39 7.80 -16.38
N PHE A 111 9.71 6.75 -15.62
CA PHE A 111 10.87 5.91 -15.79
C PHE A 111 10.64 4.49 -15.28
N LYS A 112 11.44 3.58 -15.84
CA LYS A 112 11.67 2.23 -15.33
C LYS A 112 13.14 1.90 -15.56
N ILE A 113 13.90 1.78 -14.48
CA ILE A 113 15.36 1.60 -14.49
C ILE A 113 15.69 0.22 -13.92
N ALA A 114 16.50 -0.55 -14.65
CA ALA A 114 17.09 -1.77 -14.13
C ALA A 114 18.45 -1.46 -13.48
N GLY A 115 18.66 -1.97 -12.27
CA GLY A 115 19.88 -1.84 -11.49
C GLY A 115 20.02 -0.51 -10.75
N VAL A 116 20.61 -0.57 -9.55
CA VAL A 116 20.77 0.56 -8.61
C VAL A 116 22.20 1.14 -8.58
N ASN A 117 23.09 0.58 -9.39
CA ASN A 117 24.49 1.02 -9.47
C ASN A 117 24.69 2.14 -10.50
N ASP A 118 25.71 2.95 -10.27
CA ASP A 118 26.21 3.97 -11.20
C ASP A 118 25.14 4.95 -11.72
N CYS A 119 24.14 5.30 -10.90
CA CYS A 119 23.02 6.15 -11.30
C CYS A 119 23.48 7.41 -12.06
N PHE A 120 24.41 8.17 -11.48
CA PHE A 120 24.92 9.40 -12.09
C PHE A 120 25.66 9.18 -13.41
N ALA A 121 26.50 8.14 -13.50
CA ALA A 121 27.22 7.83 -14.75
C ALA A 121 26.27 7.38 -15.88
N ARG A 122 25.09 6.88 -15.50
CA ARG A 122 24.01 6.48 -16.42
C ARG A 122 23.01 7.61 -16.72
N GLY A 123 23.22 8.82 -16.18
CA GLY A 123 22.35 9.99 -16.38
C GLY A 123 21.13 10.02 -15.46
N PHE A 124 21.12 9.24 -14.38
CA PHE A 124 20.07 9.22 -13.35
C PHE A 124 20.51 9.93 -12.08
N GLN A 125 19.55 10.27 -11.23
CA GLN A 125 19.79 10.81 -9.90
C GLN A 125 19.72 9.70 -8.84
N ARG A 126 20.24 9.98 -7.64
CA ARG A 126 20.08 9.12 -6.47
C ARG A 126 19.03 9.70 -5.53
N ALA A 127 18.12 8.85 -5.07
CA ALA A 127 17.17 9.17 -4.02
C ALA A 127 17.20 8.08 -2.93
N GLY A 128 16.86 8.46 -1.69
CA GLY A 128 16.78 7.57 -0.55
C GLY A 128 15.38 6.96 -0.43
N PHE A 129 15.28 5.64 -0.61
CA PHE A 129 14.03 4.90 -0.51
C PHE A 129 13.87 4.31 0.90
N GLN A 130 12.65 4.37 1.39
CA GLN A 130 12.22 3.69 2.60
C GLN A 130 11.87 2.23 2.31
N GLU A 131 12.42 1.31 3.11
CA GLU A 131 12.06 -0.11 3.03
C GLU A 131 10.74 -0.39 3.75
N TYR A 132 9.89 -1.18 3.12
CA TYR A 132 8.66 -1.75 3.65
C TYR A 132 8.73 -3.29 3.54
N ASP A 133 8.71 -3.96 4.68
CA ASP A 133 8.57 -5.42 4.78
C ASP A 133 7.07 -5.78 4.75
N THR A 134 6.63 -6.41 3.66
CA THR A 134 5.24 -6.85 3.50
C THR A 134 4.95 -8.16 4.22
N GLY A 135 5.94 -8.82 4.82
CA GLY A 135 5.77 -10.10 5.50
C GLY A 135 5.25 -11.21 4.58
N GLU A 136 5.61 -11.17 3.30
CA GLU A 136 5.14 -12.09 2.24
C GLU A 136 3.63 -11.96 1.94
N GLN A 137 3.00 -10.87 2.37
CA GLN A 137 1.62 -10.59 2.02
C GLN A 137 1.49 -10.30 0.52
N THR A 138 0.39 -10.78 -0.06
CA THR A 138 0.10 -10.61 -1.49
C THR A 138 -0.48 -9.24 -1.83
N SER A 139 -0.87 -8.44 -0.83
CA SER A 139 -1.31 -7.05 -0.97
C SER A 139 -0.72 -6.20 0.15
N TRP A 140 -0.39 -4.95 -0.15
CA TRP A 140 0.12 -4.01 0.85
C TRP A 140 -0.38 -2.60 0.59
N MET A 141 -0.54 -1.81 1.65
CA MET A 141 -0.93 -0.41 1.56
C MET A 141 -0.02 0.45 2.42
N VAL A 142 0.57 1.48 1.82
CA VAL A 142 1.33 2.52 2.51
C VAL A 142 0.49 3.79 2.56
N GLN A 143 0.44 4.43 3.73
CA GLN A 143 -0.19 5.73 3.90
C GLN A 143 0.88 6.82 4.07
N LEU A 144 0.86 7.82 3.21
CA LEU A 144 1.71 9.01 3.28
C LEU A 144 0.95 10.09 4.05
N THR A 145 1.57 10.66 5.08
CA THR A 145 0.97 11.70 5.93
C THR A 145 1.90 12.91 6.04
N ASP A 146 1.32 14.08 6.27
CA ASP A 146 2.06 15.31 6.56
C ASP A 146 2.79 15.18 7.91
N GLY A 147 4.13 15.16 7.92
CA GLY A 147 4.92 15.13 9.18
C GLY A 147 6.42 14.92 8.94
N PRO A 148 7.29 15.53 9.77
CA PRO A 148 8.73 15.58 9.53
C PRO A 148 9.28 14.15 9.63
N ASP A 149 9.89 13.64 8.55
CA ASP A 149 10.64 12.39 8.59
C ASP A 149 9.83 11.15 9.04
N ALA A 150 8.60 10.98 8.54
CA ALA A 150 7.70 9.86 8.90
C ALA A 150 8.09 8.49 8.31
N ALA A 151 9.38 8.15 8.35
CA ALA A 151 9.86 6.77 8.25
C ALA A 151 11.19 6.53 9.01
N GLY A 152 11.40 7.24 10.12
CA GLY A 152 12.63 7.13 10.91
C GLY A 152 12.45 6.74 12.38
N SER A 153 11.26 6.38 12.84
CA SER A 153 11.02 6.11 14.28
C SER A 153 10.09 4.93 14.54
N ALA A 154 10.49 3.74 14.09
CA ALA A 154 10.00 2.48 14.64
C ALA A 154 11.19 1.60 15.05
N GLY A 155 11.98 2.13 15.99
CA GLY A 155 13.07 1.41 16.63
C GLY A 155 13.35 2.04 17.98
N LEU A 156 13.18 1.24 19.05
CA LEU A 156 13.41 1.54 20.46
C LEU A 156 12.17 2.03 21.25
N THR A 157 11.17 1.17 21.36
CA THR A 157 10.41 1.02 22.62
C THR A 157 11.28 0.20 23.59
N GLY A 158 11.41 0.70 24.82
CA GLY A 158 12.46 0.34 25.74
C GLY A 158 12.35 -1.01 26.44
N THR A 159 13.43 -1.36 27.11
CA THR A 159 13.43 -2.24 28.28
C THR A 159 14.15 -1.50 29.40
N GLY A 160 13.37 -0.97 30.33
CA GLY A 160 13.85 -0.61 31.67
C GLY A 160 13.81 -1.86 32.56
N THR A 161 14.92 -2.14 33.21
CA THR A 161 15.16 -2.99 34.42
C THR A 161 16.69 -3.11 34.50
N GLU A 162 17.43 -2.75 35.54
CA GLU A 162 17.20 -2.43 36.96
C GLU A 162 18.13 -1.27 37.38
#